data_AF-A0A7W7LN19-F1
#
_entry.id   AF-A0A7W7LN19-F1
#
_cell.length_a   1.000
_cell.length_b   1.000
_cell.length_c   1.000
_cell.angle_alpha   90.00
_cell.angle_beta   90.00
_cell.angle_gamma   90.00
#
_symmetry.space_group_name_H-M   'P 1'
#
loop_
_entity.id
_entity.type
_entity.pdbx_description
1 polymer ?
#
loop_
_entity_poly.entity_id
_entity_poly.type
_entity_poly.pdbx_seq_one_letter_code
_entity_poly.pdbx_strand_id
1 'polypeptide(L)'
;MPSRRIPLAWLAVAAATVAPLALPSPATAAPAAVGCAGQVYAPPGGIYGPESSCAVIGAPGATADISWESADSDTDPAVCVQAFSPQDNKWHLLGCGTSGRAAIPWGDNVASLRIRAGSAGTGTFVNWTSP
;
A
#
# COMPACT_ATOMS: atom_id res chain seq x y z
N MET A 1 -38.69 -2.26 77.20
CA MET A 1 -37.26 -1.98 76.97
C MET A 1 -36.93 -2.33 75.52
N PRO A 2 -36.55 -1.37 74.68
CA PRO A 2 -36.37 -1.56 73.24
C PRO A 2 -34.93 -2.00 72.92
N SER A 3 -34.77 -3.03 72.08
CA SER A 3 -33.45 -3.44 71.57
C SER A 3 -33.35 -3.08 70.08
N ARG A 4 -32.61 -2.00 69.81
CA ARG A 4 -32.26 -1.49 68.49
C ARG A 4 -31.25 -2.43 67.82
N ARG A 5 -31.47 -2.79 66.55
CA ARG A 5 -30.43 -3.39 65.70
C ARG A 5 -30.02 -2.38 64.62
N ILE A 6 -28.70 -2.24 64.48
CA ILE A 6 -27.96 -1.25 63.71
C ILE A 6 -27.86 -1.71 62.24
N PRO A 7 -28.06 -0.85 61.22
CA PRO A 7 -27.83 -1.23 59.84
C PRO A 7 -26.33 -1.19 59.48
N LEU A 8 -25.82 -2.27 58.88
CA LEU A 8 -24.49 -2.35 58.29
C LEU A 8 -24.43 -1.48 57.03
N ALA A 9 -23.77 -0.33 57.14
CA ALA A 9 -23.33 0.47 56.00
C ALA A 9 -22.09 -0.19 55.38
N TRP A 10 -22.23 -0.72 54.17
CA TRP A 10 -21.12 -1.23 53.38
C TRP A 10 -20.32 -0.06 52.77
N LEU A 11 -19.02 -0.01 53.07
CA LEU A 11 -18.07 0.86 52.37
C LEU A 11 -17.83 0.31 50.95
N ALA A 12 -18.12 1.10 49.93
CA ALA A 12 -17.68 0.84 48.56
C ALA A 12 -16.28 1.44 48.35
N VAL A 13 -15.32 0.58 48.01
CA VAL A 13 -13.95 0.96 47.62
C VAL A 13 -13.99 1.40 46.16
N ALA A 14 -13.65 2.66 45.89
CA ALA A 14 -13.52 3.19 44.53
C ALA A 14 -12.15 2.78 43.95
N ALA A 15 -12.16 1.94 42.91
CA ALA A 15 -10.97 1.61 42.14
C ALA A 15 -10.68 2.73 41.13
N ALA A 16 -9.54 3.39 41.25
CA ALA A 16 -9.06 4.38 40.29
C ALA A 16 -8.48 3.66 39.05
N THR A 17 -9.11 3.85 37.90
CA THR A 17 -8.61 3.37 36.60
C THR A 17 -7.59 4.35 36.04
N VAL A 18 -6.34 3.91 35.86
CA VAL A 18 -5.29 4.69 35.21
C VAL A 18 -5.46 4.51 33.70
N ALA A 19 -5.87 5.57 33.00
CA ALA A 19 -5.98 5.54 31.53
C ALA A 19 -4.57 5.56 30.89
N PRO A 20 -4.27 4.68 29.92
CA PRO A 20 -2.99 4.72 29.22
C PRO A 20 -2.93 5.94 28.30
N LEU A 21 -1.87 6.75 28.47
CA LEU A 21 -1.49 7.83 27.57
C LEU A 21 -1.07 7.21 26.22
N ALA A 22 -1.87 7.41 25.18
CA ALA A 22 -1.51 7.06 23.82
C ALA A 22 -0.39 8.00 23.34
N LEU A 23 0.81 7.47 23.16
CA LEU A 23 1.90 8.18 22.50
C LEU A 23 1.55 8.35 21.01
N PRO A 24 1.84 9.50 20.39
CA PRO A 24 1.64 9.70 18.96
C PRO A 24 2.54 8.74 18.17
N SER A 25 1.95 7.95 17.27
CA SER A 25 2.71 7.14 16.31
C SER A 25 3.55 8.06 15.41
N PRO A 26 4.81 7.73 15.13
CA PRO A 26 5.59 8.45 14.13
C PRO A 26 4.89 8.32 12.78
N ALA A 27 4.52 9.46 12.18
CA ALA A 27 4.03 9.50 10.81
C ALA A 27 5.21 9.15 9.89
N THR A 28 5.20 7.97 9.29
CA THR A 28 6.11 7.61 8.21
C THR A 28 5.90 8.62 7.07
N ALA A 29 6.95 9.37 6.73
CA ALA A 29 6.91 10.29 5.61
C ALA A 29 6.72 9.49 4.31
N ALA A 30 5.67 9.80 3.57
CA ALA A 30 5.53 9.30 2.20
C ALA A 30 6.73 9.80 1.38
N PRO A 31 7.31 8.98 0.49
CA PRO A 31 8.34 9.46 -0.42
C PRO A 31 7.78 10.61 -1.25
N ALA A 32 8.58 11.65 -1.44
CA ALA A 32 8.29 12.67 -2.43
C ALA A 32 8.73 12.13 -3.79
N ALA A 33 7.86 11.36 -4.48
CA ALA A 33 8.09 11.14 -5.89
C ALA A 33 7.82 12.47 -6.61
N VAL A 34 8.65 12.79 -7.60
CA VAL A 34 8.27 13.79 -8.60
C VAL A 34 7.27 13.08 -9.49
N GLY A 35 5.96 13.20 -9.19
CA GLY A 35 4.83 12.55 -9.86
C GLY A 35 5.21 11.75 -11.12
N CYS A 36 5.46 10.46 -10.94
CA CYS A 36 5.87 9.57 -12.02
C CYS A 36 4.62 9.09 -12.76
N ALA A 37 4.71 9.02 -14.08
CA ALA A 37 3.67 8.44 -14.91
C ALA A 37 4.30 7.78 -16.14
N GLY A 38 3.62 6.78 -16.67
CA GLY A 38 4.05 6.12 -17.89
C GLY A 38 3.03 5.13 -18.43
N GLN A 39 3.44 4.43 -19.47
CA GLN A 39 2.66 3.37 -20.09
C GLN A 39 3.55 2.14 -20.29
N VAL A 40 3.00 0.95 -20.03
CA VAL A 40 3.65 -0.33 -20.31
C VAL A 40 2.76 -1.18 -21.22
N TYR A 41 3.38 -1.99 -22.08
CA TYR A 41 2.64 -2.96 -22.88
C TYR A 41 2.55 -4.29 -22.13
N ALA A 42 1.33 -4.81 -21.98
CA ALA A 42 1.04 -6.13 -21.47
C ALA A 42 0.82 -7.07 -22.65
N PRO A 43 1.82 -7.86 -23.08
CA PRO A 43 1.67 -8.78 -24.21
C PRO A 43 0.70 -9.93 -23.88
N PRO A 44 0.09 -10.54 -24.90
CA PRO A 44 -0.73 -11.74 -24.73
C PRO A 44 0.11 -12.94 -24.27
N GLY A 45 -0.57 -13.93 -23.68
CA GLY A 45 0.04 -15.22 -23.33
C GLY A 45 0.68 -15.29 -21.93
N GLY A 46 0.36 -14.34 -21.05
CA GLY A 46 0.75 -14.35 -19.63
C GLY A 46 2.21 -13.98 -19.37
N ILE A 47 2.94 -13.55 -20.40
CA ILE A 47 4.32 -13.08 -20.26
C ILE A 47 4.32 -11.59 -19.87
N TYR A 48 5.34 -11.17 -19.11
CA TYR A 48 5.53 -9.75 -18.81
C TYR A 48 6.22 -9.06 -19.99
N GLY A 49 5.68 -7.92 -20.38
CA GLY A 49 6.19 -7.09 -21.46
C GLY A 49 7.37 -6.21 -21.07
N PRO A 50 7.71 -5.24 -21.93
CA PRO A 50 8.78 -4.28 -21.65
C PRO A 50 8.47 -3.44 -20.41
N GLU A 51 9.53 -2.98 -19.76
CA GLU A 51 9.44 -2.21 -18.54
C GLU A 51 9.36 -0.71 -18.83
N SER A 52 8.62 0.02 -17.99
CA SER A 52 8.69 1.48 -17.90
C SER A 52 9.42 1.85 -16.62
N SER A 53 10.21 2.92 -16.65
CA SER A 53 11.01 3.36 -15.50
C SER A 53 10.88 4.86 -15.23
N CYS A 54 10.86 5.25 -13.95
CA CYS A 54 10.94 6.64 -13.51
C CYS A 54 11.83 6.77 -12.27
N ALA A 55 12.58 7.86 -12.12
CA ALA A 55 13.42 8.05 -10.93
C ALA A 55 12.57 8.46 -9.72
N VAL A 56 12.71 7.74 -8.61
CA VAL A 56 12.02 8.02 -7.33
C VAL A 56 13.06 8.16 -6.23
N ILE A 57 12.89 9.21 -5.43
CA ILE A 57 13.73 9.48 -4.25
C ILE A 57 12.94 9.03 -3.02
N GLY A 58 13.54 8.10 -2.28
CA GLY A 58 13.00 7.53 -1.07
C GLY A 58 13.46 8.22 0.22
N ALA A 59 12.87 7.79 1.32
CA ALA A 59 13.25 8.12 2.68
C ALA A 59 13.15 6.86 3.55
N PRO A 60 13.72 6.83 4.77
CA PRO A 60 13.59 5.67 5.66
C PRO A 60 12.13 5.27 5.89
N GLY A 61 11.78 4.04 5.52
CA GLY A 61 10.41 3.51 5.62
C GLY A 61 9.45 3.90 4.49
N ALA A 62 9.94 4.58 3.44
CA ALA A 62 9.12 4.99 2.30
C ALA A 62 8.55 3.79 1.52
N THR A 63 7.35 3.98 0.99
CA THR A 63 6.69 3.08 0.05
C THR A 63 6.35 3.80 -1.25
N ALA A 64 6.57 3.18 -2.40
CA ALA A 64 6.14 3.73 -3.68
C ALA A 64 4.69 3.32 -3.96
N ASP A 65 3.77 4.26 -3.88
CA ASP A 65 2.37 4.10 -4.27
C ASP A 65 2.24 4.10 -5.79
N ILE A 66 1.54 3.12 -6.35
CA ILE A 66 1.41 2.94 -7.78
C ILE A 66 -0.05 2.68 -8.09
N SER A 67 -0.61 3.46 -9.00
CA SER A 67 -1.94 3.24 -9.56
C SER A 67 -1.81 2.85 -11.03
N TRP A 68 -2.69 1.98 -11.50
CA TRP A 68 -2.70 1.56 -12.90
C TRP A 68 -4.12 1.41 -13.45
N GLU A 69 -4.23 1.52 -14.76
CA GLU A 69 -5.45 1.34 -15.53
C GLU A 69 -5.11 0.82 -16.93
N SER A 70 -5.78 -0.23 -17.38
CA SER A 70 -5.66 -0.74 -18.74
C SER A 70 -6.34 0.22 -19.72
N ALA A 71 -5.72 0.41 -20.88
CA ALA A 71 -6.27 1.24 -21.94
C ALA A 71 -7.55 0.63 -22.53
N ASP A 72 -7.64 -0.70 -22.52
CA ASP A 72 -8.84 -1.43 -22.90
C ASP A 72 -9.63 -1.78 -21.63
N SER A 73 -10.67 -1.00 -21.34
CA SER A 73 -11.51 -1.14 -20.14
C SER A 73 -12.54 -2.26 -20.23
N ASP A 74 -12.88 -2.70 -21.45
CA ASP A 74 -14.15 -3.39 -21.71
C ASP A 74 -14.04 -4.91 -21.85
N THR A 75 -12.85 -5.51 -21.91
CA THR A 75 -12.76 -6.92 -22.37
C THR A 75 -11.78 -7.86 -21.68
N ASP A 76 -10.83 -7.41 -20.84
CA ASP A 76 -9.86 -8.35 -20.26
C ASP A 76 -9.41 -7.96 -18.83
N PRO A 77 -9.92 -8.61 -17.76
CA PRO A 77 -9.33 -8.50 -16.42
C PRO A 77 -7.97 -9.25 -16.31
N ALA A 78 -7.43 -9.70 -17.45
CA ALA A 78 -6.29 -10.59 -17.56
C ALA A 78 -4.93 -9.90 -17.40
N VAL A 79 -4.90 -8.59 -17.14
CA VAL A 79 -3.65 -7.84 -16.95
C VAL A 79 -3.18 -7.97 -15.51
N CYS A 80 -1.97 -8.46 -15.31
CA CYS A 80 -1.28 -8.44 -14.02
C CYS A 80 -0.13 -7.43 -14.06
N VAL A 81 -0.04 -6.58 -13.04
CA VAL A 81 0.99 -5.53 -12.95
C VAL A 81 1.99 -5.87 -11.85
N GLN A 82 3.28 -5.66 -12.15
CA GLN A 82 4.36 -5.80 -11.18
C GLN A 82 5.21 -4.53 -11.13
N ALA A 83 5.75 -4.25 -9.96
CA ALA A 83 6.77 -3.23 -9.77
C ALA A 83 7.98 -3.78 -9.03
N PHE A 84 9.15 -3.25 -9.38
CA PHE A 84 10.41 -3.64 -8.78
C PHE A 84 10.70 -2.77 -7.56
N SER A 85 10.99 -3.41 -6.43
CA SER A 85 11.48 -2.74 -5.23
C SER A 85 13.01 -2.82 -5.18
N PRO A 86 13.71 -1.66 -5.10
CA PRO A 86 15.14 -1.64 -4.83
C PRO A 86 15.47 -2.02 -3.39
N GLN A 87 14.54 -1.84 -2.45
CA GLN A 87 14.76 -2.14 -1.02
C GLN A 87 15.08 -3.61 -0.78
N ASP A 88 14.37 -4.49 -1.47
CA ASP A 88 14.49 -5.94 -1.32
C ASP A 88 14.83 -6.66 -2.64
N ASN A 89 15.24 -5.88 -3.66
CA ASN A 89 15.75 -6.34 -4.94
C ASN A 89 14.83 -7.38 -5.63
N LYS A 90 13.51 -7.18 -5.58
CA LYS A 90 12.52 -8.14 -6.11
C LYS A 90 11.34 -7.47 -6.78
N TRP A 91 10.70 -8.24 -7.67
CA TRP A 91 9.43 -7.87 -8.27
C TRP A 91 8.27 -8.23 -7.33
N HIS A 92 7.39 -7.26 -7.11
CA HIS A 92 6.17 -7.41 -6.33
C HIS A 92 4.96 -7.40 -7.26
N LEU A 93 4.05 -8.35 -7.07
CA LEU A 93 2.75 -8.34 -7.74
C LEU A 93 1.87 -7.26 -7.09
N LEU A 94 1.46 -6.27 -7.89
CA LEU A 94 0.58 -5.20 -7.42
C LEU A 94 -0.89 -5.64 -7.44
N GLY A 95 -1.24 -6.46 -8.42
CA GLY A 95 -2.58 -6.99 -8.60
C GLY A 95 -2.81 -7.41 -10.05
N CYS A 96 -3.98 -8.01 -10.29
CA CYS A 96 -4.47 -8.32 -11.63
C CYS A 96 -5.88 -7.76 -11.79
N GLY A 97 -6.17 -7.20 -12.96
CA GLY A 97 -7.44 -6.58 -13.30
C GLY A 97 -7.28 -5.37 -14.22
N THR A 98 -8.40 -4.75 -14.56
CA THR A 98 -8.47 -3.55 -15.42
C THR A 98 -7.82 -2.33 -14.76
N SER A 99 -7.92 -2.18 -13.45
CA SER A 99 -7.30 -1.08 -12.71
C SER A 99 -7.01 -1.47 -11.27
N GLY A 100 -6.20 -0.67 -10.60
CA GLY A 100 -5.92 -0.85 -9.19
C GLY A 100 -4.90 0.13 -8.65
N ARG A 101 -4.62 -0.03 -7.34
CA ARG A 101 -3.60 0.72 -6.64
C ARG A 101 -2.94 -0.17 -5.59
N ALA A 102 -1.62 -0.11 -5.51
CA ALA A 102 -0.82 -0.85 -4.54
C ALA A 102 0.43 -0.06 -4.18
N ALA A 103 1.00 -0.36 -3.02
CA ALA A 103 2.26 0.23 -2.58
C ALA A 103 3.32 -0.86 -2.45
N ILE A 104 4.54 -0.56 -2.89
CA ILE A 104 5.70 -1.44 -2.68
C ILE A 104 6.68 -0.81 -1.70
N PRO A 105 7.43 -1.62 -0.93
CA PRO A 105 8.56 -1.10 -0.16
C PRO A 105 9.55 -0.38 -1.07
N TRP A 106 10.10 0.75 -0.63
CA TRP A 106 11.07 1.55 -1.38
C TRP A 106 12.31 1.90 -0.55
N GLY A 107 12.09 2.38 0.68
CA GLY A 107 13.15 2.71 1.63
C GLY A 107 13.97 3.95 1.24
N ASP A 108 15.12 4.11 1.89
CA ASP A 108 16.00 5.28 1.77
C ASP A 108 16.95 5.17 0.56
N ASN A 109 16.39 5.20 -0.65
CA ASN A 109 17.13 4.99 -1.89
C ASN A 109 16.72 5.97 -2.99
N VAL A 110 17.70 6.38 -3.80
CA VAL A 110 17.46 7.03 -5.10
C VAL A 110 17.60 5.97 -6.19
N ALA A 111 16.48 5.52 -6.74
CA ALA A 111 16.48 4.44 -7.71
C ALA A 111 15.38 4.63 -8.77
N SER A 112 15.42 3.83 -9.83
CA SER A 112 14.38 3.82 -10.85
C SER A 112 13.24 2.89 -10.45
N LEU A 113 12.04 3.44 -10.27
CA LEU A 113 10.80 2.67 -10.14
C LEU A 113 10.53 2.02 -11.48
N ARG A 114 10.63 0.68 -11.53
CA ARG A 114 10.40 -0.10 -12.74
C ARG A 114 9.06 -0.81 -12.63
N ILE A 115 8.25 -0.67 -13.67
CA ILE A 115 6.92 -1.28 -13.77
C ILE A 115 6.85 -2.13 -15.03
N ARG A 116 6.15 -3.26 -14.95
CA ARG A 116 5.83 -4.12 -16.09
C ARG A 116 4.43 -4.71 -15.94
N ALA A 117 3.83 -5.08 -17.05
CA ALA A 117 2.53 -5.74 -17.07
C ALA A 117 2.57 -6.97 -17.99
N GLY A 118 1.72 -7.94 -17.71
CA GLY A 118 1.50 -9.12 -18.56
C GLY A 118 0.01 -9.40 -18.67
N SER A 119 -0.43 -9.88 -19.83
CA SER A 119 -1.85 -10.17 -20.09
C SER A 119 -2.05 -11.66 -20.38
N ALA A 120 -2.98 -12.31 -19.68
CA ALA A 120 -3.44 -13.65 -20.09
C ALA A 120 -4.45 -13.61 -21.26
N GLY A 121 -4.86 -12.42 -21.70
CA GLY A 121 -5.79 -12.19 -22.81
C GLY A 121 -5.10 -11.79 -24.11
N THR A 122 -5.70 -10.87 -24.86
CA THR A 122 -5.22 -10.43 -26.19
C THR A 122 -4.05 -9.43 -26.16
N GLY A 123 -3.68 -8.98 -24.96
CA GLY A 123 -2.68 -7.95 -24.73
C GLY A 123 -3.24 -6.53 -24.84
N THR A 124 -2.70 -5.60 -24.05
CA THR A 124 -3.18 -4.22 -23.96
C THR A 124 -2.09 -3.30 -23.43
N PHE A 125 -2.30 -2.00 -23.51
CA PHE A 125 -1.47 -1.03 -22.80
C PHE A 125 -2.01 -0.76 -21.41
N VAL A 126 -1.12 -0.47 -20.46
CA VAL A 126 -1.46 -0.13 -19.09
C VAL A 126 -0.83 1.21 -18.78
N ASN A 127 -1.67 2.19 -18.49
CA ASN A 127 -1.24 3.48 -17.97
C ASN A 127 -1.00 3.34 -16.46
N TRP A 128 0.05 3.97 -15.96
CA TRP A 128 0.37 3.95 -14.54
C TRP A 128 0.84 5.30 -14.05
N THR A 129 0.62 5.56 -12.76
CA THR A 129 1.06 6.75 -12.05
C THR A 129 1.59 6.40 -10.66
N SER A 130 2.51 7.21 -10.15
CA SER A 130 3.03 7.16 -8.78
C SER A 130 3.18 8.60 -8.27
N PRO A 131 2.52 8.96 -7.16
CA PRO A 131 2.43 10.34 -6.67
C PRO A 131 3.74 10.86 -6.11
#